data_AF-A3UH70-F1
#
_entry.id   AF-A3UH70-F1
#
_cell.length_a   1.000
_cell.length_b   1.000
_cell.length_c   1.000
_cell.angle_alpha   90.00
_cell.angle_beta   90.00
_cell.angle_gamma   90.00
#
_symmetry.space_group_name_H-M   'P 1'
#
loop_
_entity.id
_entity.type
_entity.pdbx_description
1 polymer ?
#
loop_
_entity_poly.entity_id
_entity_poly.type
_entity_poly.pdbx_seq_one_letter_code
_entity_poly.pdbx_strand_id
1 'polypeptide(L)'
;MTAKAQNTAPSRAQRARDALVDAALPNAAFDGWSETTLTRAAQDAGLSEGEVQLYCPAGILDVIETWTRRCDANARAEIEANPANRIRDKVSQAVLIRLAQYEGHEEAAARARARLLLPDGLDRGARLVWATSHMIWSAIGDTSTDANFYSKRAILSGVYASTFAIWLEDDSEDRTKTAEFLDRRIDNVMQFEKVKGQVNKLAKNLPDLPGLMGDLRYGFRRAR
;
A
#
# COMPACT_ATOMS: atom_id res chain seq x y z
N MET A 1 24.99 -20.16 -23.71
CA MET A 1 23.56 -20.28 -23.36
C MET A 1 22.94 -18.90 -23.47
N THR A 2 22.33 -18.61 -24.61
CA THR A 2 21.71 -17.31 -24.92
C THR A 2 20.40 -17.19 -24.15
N ALA A 3 20.33 -16.23 -23.23
CA ALA A 3 19.09 -15.87 -22.55
C ALA A 3 18.08 -15.44 -23.60
N LYS A 4 17.00 -16.21 -23.75
CA LYS A 4 15.89 -15.90 -24.65
C LYS A 4 15.24 -14.62 -24.10
N ALA A 5 15.32 -13.52 -24.84
CA ALA A 5 14.61 -12.29 -24.52
C ALA A 5 13.13 -12.64 -24.31
N GLN A 6 12.67 -12.52 -23.06
CA GLN A 6 11.27 -12.76 -22.73
C GLN A 6 10.45 -11.68 -23.44
N ASN A 7 9.44 -12.12 -24.19
CA ASN A 7 8.53 -11.25 -24.91
C ASN A 7 7.91 -10.24 -23.93
N THR A 8 8.30 -8.97 -24.04
CA THR A 8 7.96 -7.88 -23.11
C THR A 8 6.55 -7.34 -23.35
N ALA A 9 5.82 -7.88 -24.33
CA ALA A 9 4.46 -7.49 -24.64
C ALA A 9 3.48 -7.98 -23.54
N PRO A 10 2.53 -7.14 -23.10
CA PRO A 10 1.53 -7.54 -22.12
C PRO A 10 0.73 -8.74 -22.63
N SER A 11 0.36 -9.67 -21.73
CA SER A 11 -0.44 -10.84 -22.10
C SER A 11 -1.81 -10.43 -22.64
N ARG A 12 -2.51 -11.32 -23.36
CA ARG A 12 -3.89 -11.04 -23.82
C ARG A 12 -4.81 -10.69 -22.65
N ALA A 13 -4.68 -11.42 -21.53
CA ALA A 13 -5.44 -11.16 -20.32
C ALA A 13 -5.14 -9.76 -19.75
N GLN A 14 -3.86 -9.36 -19.71
CA GLN A 14 -3.48 -8.03 -19.23
C GLN A 14 -4.07 -6.92 -20.11
N ARG A 15 -3.94 -7.05 -21.44
CA ARG A 15 -4.53 -6.08 -22.38
C ARG A 15 -6.05 -5.96 -22.24
N ALA A 16 -6.75 -7.08 -22.04
CA ALA A 16 -8.19 -7.07 -21.83
C ALA A 16 -8.57 -6.36 -20.53
N ARG A 17 -7.84 -6.61 -19.43
CA ARG A 17 -8.07 -5.93 -18.15
C ARG A 17 -7.76 -4.45 -18.23
N ASP A 18 -6.68 -4.05 -18.90
CA ASP A 18 -6.33 -2.64 -19.10
C ASP A 18 -7.41 -1.92 -19.91
N ALA A 19 -7.93 -2.55 -20.97
CA ALA A 19 -9.04 -2.02 -21.75
C ALA A 19 -10.33 -1.87 -20.90
N LEU A 20 -10.62 -2.83 -20.02
CA LEU A 20 -11.73 -2.71 -19.06
C LEU A 20 -11.54 -1.56 -18.07
N VAL A 21 -10.31 -1.33 -17.58
CA VAL A 21 -10.02 -0.18 -16.71
C VAL A 21 -10.27 1.12 -17.46
N ASP A 22 -9.74 1.26 -18.68
CA ASP A 22 -9.87 2.48 -19.46
C ASP A 22 -11.33 2.80 -19.81
N ALA A 23 -12.12 1.77 -20.12
CA ALA A 23 -13.55 1.93 -20.38
C ALA A 23 -14.38 2.16 -19.10
N ALA A 24 -13.96 1.61 -17.95
CA ALA A 24 -14.68 1.78 -16.69
C ALA A 24 -14.44 3.16 -16.05
N LEU A 25 -13.23 3.72 -16.15
CA LEU A 25 -12.84 4.94 -15.43
C LEU A 25 -13.76 6.16 -15.67
N PRO A 26 -14.17 6.49 -16.91
CA PRO A 26 -15.06 7.62 -17.16
C PRO A 26 -16.41 7.50 -16.45
N ASN A 27 -16.90 6.26 -16.30
CA ASN A 27 -18.21 5.97 -15.71
C ASN A 27 -18.11 5.72 -14.20
N ALA A 28 -16.97 5.22 -13.72
CA ALA A 28 -16.77 4.82 -12.33
C ALA A 28 -16.96 5.99 -11.33
N ALA A 29 -16.65 7.22 -11.74
CA ALA A 29 -16.89 8.41 -10.92
C ALA A 29 -18.39 8.70 -10.71
N PHE A 30 -19.28 8.28 -11.62
CA PHE A 30 -20.71 8.58 -11.57
C PHE A 30 -21.57 7.37 -11.19
N ASP A 31 -21.26 6.21 -11.75
CA ASP A 31 -21.97 4.95 -11.55
C ASP A 31 -21.34 4.09 -10.45
N GLY A 32 -20.09 4.39 -10.05
CA GLY A 32 -19.33 3.59 -9.10
C GLY A 32 -18.76 2.33 -9.72
N TRP A 33 -18.11 1.51 -8.88
CA TRP A 33 -17.52 0.24 -9.28
C TRP A 33 -18.53 -0.89 -9.05
N SER A 34 -19.41 -1.08 -10.04
CA SER A 34 -20.51 -2.06 -10.03
C SER A 34 -20.45 -3.03 -11.21
N GLU A 35 -21.27 -4.09 -11.17
CA GLU A 35 -21.46 -5.00 -12.31
C GLU A 35 -22.06 -4.31 -13.54
N THR A 36 -22.89 -3.28 -13.33
CA THR A 36 -23.42 -2.43 -14.41
C THR A 36 -22.27 -1.70 -15.11
N THR A 37 -21.35 -1.11 -14.34
CA THR A 37 -20.16 -0.44 -14.87
C THR A 37 -19.27 -1.43 -15.62
N LEU A 38 -19.08 -2.64 -15.09
CA LEU A 38 -18.32 -3.70 -15.76
C LEU A 38 -18.95 -4.09 -17.11
N THR A 39 -20.26 -4.28 -17.13
CA THR A 39 -20.99 -4.67 -18.35
C THR A 39 -20.86 -3.60 -19.43
N ARG A 40 -20.99 -2.32 -19.07
CA ARG A 40 -20.79 -1.19 -19.99
C ARG A 40 -19.35 -1.13 -20.49
N ALA A 41 -18.38 -1.23 -19.57
CA ALA A 41 -16.95 -1.22 -19.91
C ALA A 41 -16.58 -2.39 -20.85
N ALA A 42 -17.19 -3.55 -20.68
CA ALA A 42 -16.98 -4.69 -21.57
C ALA A 42 -17.50 -4.44 -22.98
N GLN A 43 -18.68 -3.83 -23.12
CA GLN A 43 -19.24 -3.44 -24.42
C GLN A 43 -18.34 -2.43 -25.13
N ASP A 44 -17.91 -1.40 -24.40
CA ASP A 44 -17.03 -0.34 -24.93
C ASP A 44 -15.64 -0.89 -25.31
N ALA A 45 -15.12 -1.87 -24.55
CA ALA A 45 -13.87 -2.56 -24.83
C ALA A 45 -13.99 -3.64 -25.92
N GLY A 46 -15.20 -3.92 -26.44
CA GLY A 46 -15.45 -4.97 -27.42
C GLY A 46 -15.19 -6.39 -26.90
N LEU A 47 -15.34 -6.61 -25.60
CA LEU A 47 -15.15 -7.90 -24.94
C LEU A 47 -16.49 -8.62 -24.75
N SER A 48 -16.50 -9.92 -25.06
CA SER A 48 -17.66 -10.77 -24.76
C SER A 48 -17.80 -11.04 -23.26
N GLU A 49 -19.01 -11.39 -22.81
CA GLU A 49 -19.24 -11.79 -21.41
C GLU A 49 -18.33 -12.94 -20.98
N GLY A 50 -18.14 -13.94 -21.85
CA GLY A 50 -17.23 -15.06 -21.59
C GLY A 50 -15.77 -14.62 -21.43
N GLU A 51 -15.31 -13.61 -22.18
CA GLU A 51 -13.98 -13.04 -21.98
C GLU A 51 -13.87 -12.27 -20.67
N VAL A 52 -14.90 -11.53 -20.28
CA VAL A 52 -14.93 -10.83 -18.98
C VAL A 52 -14.88 -11.84 -17.84
N GLN A 53 -15.69 -12.90 -17.86
CA GLN A 53 -15.66 -13.95 -16.84
C GLN A 53 -14.31 -14.68 -16.79
N LEU A 54 -13.68 -14.88 -17.94
CA LEU A 54 -12.36 -15.52 -18.04
C LEU A 54 -11.24 -14.64 -17.45
N TYR A 55 -11.24 -13.34 -17.75
CA TYR A 55 -10.16 -12.43 -17.36
C TYR A 55 -10.39 -11.76 -16.00
N CYS A 56 -11.65 -11.57 -15.61
CA CYS A 56 -12.09 -10.93 -14.38
C CYS A 56 -13.08 -11.83 -13.61
N PRO A 57 -12.66 -13.01 -13.12
CA PRO A 57 -13.54 -13.94 -12.41
C PRO A 57 -14.16 -13.37 -11.11
N ALA A 58 -13.56 -12.35 -10.51
CA ALA A 58 -14.13 -11.60 -9.38
C ALA A 58 -14.83 -10.30 -9.82
N GLY A 59 -15.18 -10.21 -11.11
CA GLY A 59 -15.93 -9.11 -11.69
C GLY A 59 -15.22 -7.77 -11.53
N ILE A 60 -15.98 -6.76 -11.10
CA ILE A 60 -15.48 -5.38 -11.03
C ILE A 60 -14.29 -5.22 -10.05
N LEU A 61 -14.17 -6.10 -9.06
CA LEU A 61 -13.05 -6.07 -8.12
C LEU A 61 -11.71 -6.38 -8.81
N ASP A 62 -11.69 -7.18 -9.89
CA ASP A 62 -10.48 -7.45 -10.66
C ASP A 62 -10.08 -6.22 -11.50
N VAL A 63 -11.06 -5.42 -11.92
CA VAL A 63 -10.82 -4.15 -12.62
C VAL A 63 -10.22 -3.12 -11.66
N ILE A 64 -10.76 -2.98 -10.44
CA ILE A 64 -10.18 -2.11 -9.40
C ILE A 64 -8.74 -2.53 -9.06
N GLU A 65 -8.50 -3.84 -8.89
CA GLU A 65 -7.16 -4.36 -8.65
C GLU A 65 -6.23 -4.02 -9.83
N THR A 66 -6.66 -4.26 -11.06
CA THR A 66 -5.86 -3.92 -12.26
C THR A 66 -5.49 -2.44 -12.28
N TRP A 67 -6.45 -1.55 -12.03
CA TRP A 67 -6.19 -0.10 -11.97
C TRP A 67 -5.19 0.24 -10.86
N THR A 68 -5.37 -0.31 -9.67
CA THR A 68 -4.48 -0.09 -8.52
C THR A 68 -3.06 -0.55 -8.81
N ARG A 69 -2.89 -1.71 -9.46
CA ARG A 69 -1.57 -2.25 -9.87
C ARG A 69 -0.92 -1.40 -10.96
N ARG A 70 -1.72 -0.87 -11.89
CA ARG A 70 -1.24 0.07 -12.92
C ARG A 70 -0.71 1.35 -12.28
N CYS A 71 -1.45 1.93 -11.34
CA CYS A 71 -0.98 3.08 -10.56
C CYS A 71 0.26 2.75 -9.73
N ASP A 72 0.35 1.56 -9.11
CA ASP A 72 1.56 1.14 -8.40
C ASP A 72 2.79 1.05 -9.33
N ALA A 73 2.61 0.53 -10.55
CA ALA A 73 3.68 0.39 -11.54
C ALA A 73 4.16 1.76 -12.05
N ASN A 74 3.23 2.68 -12.33
CA ASN A 74 3.57 4.05 -12.73
C ASN A 74 4.29 4.80 -11.61
N ALA A 75 3.76 4.71 -10.38
CA ALA A 75 4.39 5.32 -9.21
C ALA A 75 5.81 4.80 -8.98
N ARG A 76 6.03 3.49 -9.12
CA ARG A 76 7.37 2.89 -9.02
C ARG A 76 8.34 3.55 -9.98
N ALA A 77 7.97 3.66 -11.26
CA ALA A 77 8.84 4.24 -12.28
C ALA A 77 9.22 5.69 -11.93
N GLU A 78 8.27 6.47 -11.42
CA GLU A 78 8.50 7.86 -11.03
C GLU A 78 9.35 8.01 -9.76
N ILE A 79 9.14 7.12 -8.76
CA ILE A 79 9.95 7.06 -7.54
C ILE A 79 11.41 6.72 -7.88
N GLU A 80 11.62 5.72 -8.73
CA GLU A 80 12.96 5.27 -9.13
C GLU A 80 13.68 6.33 -9.96
N ALA A 81 12.95 7.15 -10.72
CA ALA A 81 13.49 8.28 -11.50
C ALA A 81 13.87 9.49 -10.63
N ASN A 82 13.24 9.68 -9.47
CA ASN A 82 13.42 10.87 -8.63
C ASN A 82 13.82 10.52 -7.18
N PRO A 83 15.00 9.90 -6.95
CA PRO A 83 15.38 9.42 -5.64
C PRO A 83 15.65 10.57 -4.65
N ALA A 84 14.96 10.57 -3.50
CA ALA A 84 15.32 11.41 -2.37
C ALA A 84 16.49 10.83 -1.55
N ASN A 85 17.12 11.66 -0.72
CA ASN A 85 18.28 11.25 0.09
C ASN A 85 17.89 10.58 1.41
N ARG A 86 17.14 11.27 2.27
CA ARG A 86 16.80 10.78 3.61
C ARG A 86 15.62 9.81 3.53
N ILE A 87 15.63 8.77 4.36
CA ILE A 87 14.58 7.75 4.34
C ILE A 87 13.18 8.31 4.60
N ARG A 88 13.08 9.34 5.47
CA ARG A 88 11.85 10.07 5.72
C ARG A 88 11.32 10.69 4.42
N ASP A 89 12.16 11.50 3.76
CA ASP A 89 11.81 12.19 2.53
C ASP A 89 11.46 11.20 1.41
N LYS A 90 12.20 10.08 1.30
CA LYS A 90 11.90 8.97 0.37
C LYS A 90 10.49 8.41 0.57
N VAL A 91 10.11 8.14 1.82
CA VAL A 91 8.77 7.60 2.13
C VAL A 91 7.69 8.66 1.88
N SER A 92 7.90 9.90 2.33
CA SER A 92 6.94 10.99 2.09
C SER A 92 6.70 11.19 0.59
N GLN A 93 7.78 11.35 -0.18
CA GLN A 93 7.73 11.55 -1.63
C GLN A 93 7.06 10.36 -2.33
N ALA A 94 7.44 9.13 -1.99
CA ALA A 94 6.87 7.94 -2.63
C ALA A 94 5.37 7.76 -2.36
N VAL A 95 4.89 8.10 -1.15
CA VAL A 95 3.46 8.09 -0.85
C VAL A 95 2.73 9.16 -1.68
N LEU A 96 3.27 10.38 -1.76
CA LEU A 96 2.66 11.47 -2.54
C LEU A 96 2.63 11.14 -4.04
N ILE A 97 3.74 10.67 -4.61
CA ILE A 97 3.81 10.18 -6.00
C ILE A 97 2.75 9.11 -6.25
N ARG A 98 2.60 8.16 -5.32
CA ARG A 98 1.61 7.10 -5.48
C ARG A 98 0.18 7.62 -5.44
N LEU A 99 -0.13 8.57 -4.57
CA LEU A 99 -1.46 9.20 -4.50
C LEU A 99 -1.74 10.01 -5.77
N ALA A 100 -0.73 10.72 -6.29
CA ALA A 100 -0.83 11.52 -7.52
C ALA A 100 -1.21 10.67 -8.76
N GLN A 101 -0.96 9.35 -8.75
CA GLN A 101 -1.43 8.45 -9.82
C GLN A 101 -2.96 8.33 -9.93
N TYR A 102 -3.71 8.89 -8.97
CA TYR A 102 -5.16 8.99 -9.02
C TYR A 102 -5.67 10.38 -9.43
N GLU A 103 -4.78 11.35 -9.68
CA GLU A 103 -5.18 12.70 -10.10
C GLU A 103 -6.04 12.67 -11.37
N GLY A 104 -7.11 13.47 -11.36
CA GLY A 104 -8.13 13.47 -12.42
C GLY A 104 -9.16 12.34 -12.31
N HIS A 105 -9.00 11.43 -11.34
CA HIS A 105 -9.90 10.32 -11.05
C HIS A 105 -10.22 10.19 -9.55
N GLU A 106 -10.21 11.29 -8.80
CA GLU A 106 -10.40 11.34 -7.34
C GLU A 106 -11.71 10.68 -6.92
N GLU A 107 -12.82 11.02 -7.58
CA GLU A 107 -14.14 10.45 -7.27
C GLU A 107 -14.20 8.95 -7.58
N ALA A 108 -13.59 8.51 -8.69
CA ALA A 108 -13.47 7.08 -8.99
C ALA A 108 -12.62 6.36 -7.94
N ALA A 109 -11.55 6.99 -7.44
CA ALA A 109 -10.69 6.46 -6.40
C ALA A 109 -11.41 6.39 -5.03
N ALA A 110 -12.21 7.40 -4.67
CA ALA A 110 -13.07 7.40 -3.49
C ALA A 110 -14.08 6.25 -3.52
N ARG A 111 -14.73 6.05 -4.67
CA ARG A 111 -15.69 4.95 -4.87
C ARG A 111 -15.02 3.59 -4.91
N ALA A 112 -13.81 3.48 -5.46
CA ALA A 112 -13.03 2.24 -5.41
C ALA A 112 -12.71 1.87 -3.96
N ARG A 113 -12.26 2.84 -3.16
CA ARG A 113 -12.01 2.67 -1.73
C ARG A 113 -13.27 2.21 -1.00
N ALA A 114 -14.42 2.86 -1.22
CA ALA A 114 -15.68 2.46 -0.62
C ALA A 114 -16.09 1.04 -1.01
N ARG A 115 -15.94 0.68 -2.30
CA ARG A 115 -16.25 -0.66 -2.81
C ARG A 115 -15.37 -1.75 -2.20
N LEU A 116 -14.08 -1.46 -1.99
CA LEU A 116 -13.12 -2.36 -1.35
C LEU A 116 -13.33 -2.50 0.16
N LEU A 117 -14.11 -1.62 0.80
CA LEU A 117 -14.47 -1.75 2.22
C LEU A 117 -15.72 -2.60 2.47
N LEU A 118 -16.43 -3.03 1.41
CA LEU A 118 -17.52 -3.99 1.52
C LEU A 118 -17.00 -5.39 1.88
N PRO A 119 -17.81 -6.27 2.50
CA PRO A 119 -17.36 -7.57 3.01
C PRO A 119 -16.66 -8.47 1.98
N ASP A 120 -17.13 -8.45 0.72
CA ASP A 120 -16.57 -9.22 -0.39
C ASP A 120 -15.30 -8.60 -1.00
N GLY A 121 -15.04 -7.31 -0.73
CA GLY A 121 -13.86 -6.58 -1.17
C GLY A 121 -12.77 -6.43 -0.09
N LEU A 122 -13.11 -6.59 1.18
CA LEU A 122 -12.26 -6.17 2.32
C LEU A 122 -10.88 -6.84 2.33
N ASP A 123 -10.87 -8.15 2.15
CA ASP A 123 -9.64 -8.96 2.08
C ASP A 123 -8.76 -8.56 0.88
N ARG A 124 -9.38 -8.23 -0.26
CA ARG A 124 -8.67 -7.70 -1.43
C ARG A 124 -8.13 -6.29 -1.19
N GLY A 125 -8.92 -5.40 -0.59
CA GLY A 125 -8.49 -4.05 -0.23
C GLY A 125 -7.24 -4.07 0.67
N ALA A 126 -7.23 -4.94 1.69
CA ALA A 126 -6.08 -5.12 2.58
C ALA A 126 -4.84 -5.61 1.82
N ARG A 127 -4.99 -6.59 0.91
CA ARG A 127 -3.88 -7.06 0.06
C ARG A 127 -3.34 -5.98 -0.87
N LEU A 128 -4.21 -5.15 -1.46
CA LEU A 128 -3.80 -4.06 -2.34
C LEU A 128 -2.99 -3.01 -1.56
N VAL A 129 -3.48 -2.58 -0.40
CA VAL A 129 -2.76 -1.62 0.46
C VAL A 129 -1.42 -2.20 0.93
N TRP A 130 -1.36 -3.48 1.28
CA TRP A 130 -0.10 -4.16 1.60
C TRP A 130 0.86 -4.16 0.40
N ALA A 131 0.36 -4.47 -0.79
CA ALA A 131 1.16 -4.50 -2.01
C ALA A 131 1.70 -3.11 -2.39
N THR A 132 0.89 -2.06 -2.25
CA THR A 132 1.35 -0.67 -2.44
C THR A 132 2.45 -0.31 -1.45
N SER A 133 2.29 -0.63 -0.16
CA SER A 133 3.36 -0.44 0.84
C SER A 133 4.63 -1.21 0.49
N HIS A 134 4.48 -2.45 0.03
CA HIS A 134 5.63 -3.25 -0.41
C HIS A 134 6.31 -2.62 -1.63
N MET A 135 5.54 -2.16 -2.62
CA MET A 135 6.04 -1.49 -3.81
C MET A 135 6.83 -0.24 -3.43
N ILE A 136 6.29 0.62 -2.56
CA ILE A 136 6.97 1.84 -2.09
C ILE A 136 8.31 1.49 -1.45
N TRP A 137 8.33 0.58 -0.47
CA TRP A 137 9.58 0.17 0.20
C TRP A 137 10.59 -0.42 -0.79
N SER A 138 10.12 -1.24 -1.74
CA SER A 138 10.95 -1.82 -2.78
C SER A 138 11.54 -0.76 -3.72
N ALA A 139 10.74 0.21 -4.17
CA ALA A 139 11.16 1.28 -5.08
C ALA A 139 12.20 2.21 -4.45
N ILE A 140 12.12 2.44 -3.12
CA ILE A 140 13.10 3.28 -2.40
C ILE A 140 14.35 2.51 -1.92
N GLY A 141 14.46 1.22 -2.24
CA GLY A 141 15.65 0.38 -2.01
C GLY A 141 15.68 -0.39 -0.68
N ASP A 142 14.54 -0.72 -0.08
CA ASP A 142 14.50 -1.54 1.14
C ASP A 142 14.99 -2.98 0.89
N THR A 143 16.01 -3.40 1.63
CA THR A 143 16.55 -4.77 1.63
C THR A 143 16.22 -5.53 2.92
N SER A 144 15.25 -5.05 3.70
CA SER A 144 14.92 -5.65 5.01
C SER A 144 14.40 -7.06 4.86
N THR A 145 14.83 -7.94 5.75
CA THR A 145 14.30 -9.30 5.92
C THR A 145 13.55 -9.42 7.26
N ASP A 146 12.82 -10.52 7.44
CA ASP A 146 12.24 -10.94 8.74
C ASP A 146 11.25 -9.93 9.37
N ALA A 147 11.28 -9.76 10.69
CA ALA A 147 10.33 -8.91 11.43
C ALA A 147 10.31 -7.45 10.96
N ASN A 148 11.45 -6.93 10.49
CA ASN A 148 11.55 -5.58 9.94
C ASN A 148 10.80 -5.46 8.61
N PHE A 149 10.85 -6.49 7.76
CA PHE A 149 10.10 -6.52 6.50
C PHE A 149 8.60 -6.33 6.76
N TYR A 150 8.04 -7.10 7.69
CA TYR A 150 6.62 -7.08 8.00
C TYR A 150 6.21 -5.79 8.71
N SER A 151 6.98 -5.37 9.72
CA SER A 151 6.65 -4.19 10.54
C SER A 151 6.64 -2.91 9.70
N LYS A 152 7.64 -2.72 8.82
CA LYS A 152 7.71 -1.57 7.90
C LYS A 152 6.50 -1.47 6.97
N ARG A 153 6.07 -2.61 6.41
CA ARG A 153 4.92 -2.67 5.48
C ARG A 153 3.60 -2.46 6.21
N ALA A 154 3.41 -3.09 7.36
CA ALA A 154 2.21 -2.91 8.17
C ALA A 154 2.02 -1.44 8.60
N ILE A 155 3.09 -0.81 9.10
CA ILE A 155 3.06 0.61 9.49
C ILE A 155 2.77 1.50 8.28
N LEU A 156 3.48 1.29 7.17
CA LEU A 156 3.27 2.10 5.96
C LEU A 156 1.86 1.90 5.40
N SER A 157 1.27 0.70 5.51
CA SER A 157 -0.12 0.46 5.08
C SER A 157 -1.11 1.32 5.85
N GLY A 158 -0.91 1.48 7.17
CA GLY A 158 -1.73 2.39 7.98
C GLY A 158 -1.52 3.86 7.63
N VAL A 159 -0.27 4.27 7.43
CA VAL A 159 0.07 5.64 7.00
C VAL A 159 -0.53 5.96 5.63
N TYR A 160 -0.36 5.08 4.65
CA TYR A 160 -0.89 5.22 3.30
C TYR A 160 -2.42 5.28 3.32
N ALA A 161 -3.10 4.31 3.95
CA ALA A 161 -4.56 4.25 3.95
C ALA A 161 -5.21 5.47 4.62
N SER A 162 -4.61 5.99 5.70
CA SER A 162 -5.09 7.20 6.35
C SER A 162 -4.78 8.46 5.55
N THR A 163 -3.60 8.55 4.93
CA THR A 163 -3.24 9.69 4.06
C THR A 163 -4.09 9.72 2.80
N PHE A 164 -4.42 8.56 2.22
CA PHE A 164 -5.30 8.48 1.06
C PHE A 164 -6.70 9.03 1.36
N ALA A 165 -7.25 8.78 2.56
CA ALA A 165 -8.53 9.37 2.96
C ALA A 165 -8.45 10.91 3.00
N ILE A 166 -7.36 11.47 3.53
CA ILE A 166 -7.14 12.91 3.55
C ILE A 166 -6.96 13.47 2.14
N TRP A 167 -6.21 12.79 1.28
CA TRP A 167 -5.96 13.20 -0.10
C TRP A 167 -7.24 13.32 -0.93
N LEU A 168 -8.21 12.41 -0.72
CA LEU A 168 -9.51 12.46 -1.39
C LEU A 168 -10.34 13.70 -1.02
N GLU A 169 -10.11 14.26 0.17
CA GLU A 169 -10.84 15.42 0.70
C GLU A 169 -10.05 16.74 0.55
N ASP A 170 -8.82 16.67 0.06
CA ASP A 170 -7.89 17.80 0.05
C ASP A 170 -8.07 18.70 -1.18
N ASP A 171 -8.77 19.81 -1.02
CA ASP A 171 -8.97 20.86 -2.02
C ASP A 171 -7.88 21.95 -2.03
N SER A 172 -6.81 21.81 -1.24
CA SER A 172 -5.74 22.81 -1.19
C SER A 172 -4.83 22.76 -2.43
N GLU A 173 -4.24 23.92 -2.76
CA GLU A 173 -3.21 24.03 -3.79
C GLU A 173 -2.06 23.05 -3.49
N ASP A 174 -1.62 22.34 -4.54
CA ASP A 174 -0.58 21.30 -4.50
C ASP A 174 -0.79 20.22 -3.43
N ARG A 175 -2.03 20.00 -2.97
CA ARG A 175 -2.39 19.02 -1.93
C ARG A 175 -1.60 19.23 -0.62
N THR A 176 -1.40 20.50 -0.24
CA THR A 176 -0.63 20.88 0.95
C THR A 176 -1.17 20.24 2.23
N LYS A 177 -2.49 20.16 2.43
CA LYS A 177 -3.07 19.52 3.63
C LYS A 177 -2.70 18.03 3.72
N THR A 178 -2.63 17.34 2.59
CA THR A 178 -2.20 15.95 2.49
C THR A 178 -0.74 15.80 2.88
N ALA A 179 0.14 16.65 2.35
CA ALA A 179 1.56 16.64 2.67
C ALA A 179 1.80 16.87 4.18
N GLU A 180 1.14 17.87 4.77
CA GLU A 180 1.22 18.15 6.21
C GLU A 180 0.67 17.00 7.07
N PHE A 181 -0.42 16.36 6.63
CA PHE A 181 -0.95 15.18 7.31
C PHE A 181 0.04 14.03 7.30
N LEU A 182 0.61 13.72 6.13
CA LEU A 182 1.58 12.65 5.94
C LEU A 182 2.82 12.88 6.81
N ASP A 183 3.37 14.09 6.82
CA ASP A 183 4.53 14.43 7.64
C ASP A 183 4.27 14.20 9.13
N ARG A 184 3.10 14.61 9.64
CA ARG A 184 2.69 14.33 11.02
C ARG A 184 2.55 12.83 11.29
N ARG A 185 2.03 12.04 10.34
CA ARG A 185 1.91 10.58 10.50
C ARG A 185 3.28 9.90 10.57
N ILE A 186 4.21 10.31 9.71
CA ILE A 186 5.58 9.78 9.73
C ILE A 186 6.29 10.17 11.02
N ASP A 187 6.11 11.41 11.50
CA ASP A 187 6.65 11.83 12.79
C ASP A 187 6.14 11.00 13.97
N ASN A 188 4.84 10.71 14.00
CA ASN A 188 4.25 9.86 15.04
C ASN A 188 4.85 8.45 15.04
N VAL A 189 5.07 7.86 13.87
CA VAL A 189 5.75 6.55 13.74
C VAL A 189 7.16 6.62 14.32
N MET A 190 7.92 7.65 13.96
CA MET A 190 9.29 7.82 14.45
C MET A 190 9.35 8.03 15.96
N GLN A 191 8.38 8.73 16.55
CA GLN A 191 8.26 8.88 18.00
C GLN A 191 7.93 7.54 18.68
N PHE A 192 6.98 6.78 18.12
CA PHE A 192 6.61 5.47 18.67
C PHE A 192 7.78 4.48 18.65
N GLU A 193 8.52 4.41 17.55
CA GLU A 193 9.71 3.54 17.45
C GLU A 193 10.82 3.95 18.44
N LYS A 194 11.00 5.25 18.68
CA LYS A 194 11.93 5.74 19.73
C LYS A 194 11.50 5.29 21.12
N VAL A 195 10.23 5.45 21.48
CA VAL A 195 9.69 5.05 22.79
C VAL A 195 9.82 3.53 22.98
N LYS A 196 9.43 2.73 21.98
CA LYS A 196 9.59 1.27 22.00
C LYS A 196 11.06 0.86 22.18
N GLY A 197 11.97 1.54 21.49
CA GLY A 197 13.41 1.32 21.65
C GLY A 197 13.92 1.64 23.06
N GLN A 198 13.43 2.73 23.68
CA GLN A 198 13.77 3.10 25.05
C GLN A 198 13.24 2.09 26.07
N VAL A 199 11.98 1.66 25.94
CA VAL A 199 11.38 0.64 26.82
C VAL A 199 12.13 -0.68 26.71
N ASN A 200 12.49 -1.13 25.50
CA ASN A 200 13.26 -2.36 25.32
C ASN A 200 14.68 -2.27 25.91
N LYS A 201 15.33 -1.11 25.81
CA LYS A 201 16.64 -0.89 26.47
C LYS A 201 16.51 -0.90 27.98
N LEU A 202 15.48 -0.26 28.53
CA LEU A 202 15.21 -0.24 29.96
C LEU A 202 14.92 -1.66 30.47
N ALA A 203 14.08 -2.43 29.77
CA ALA A 203 13.75 -3.81 30.13
C ALA A 203 14.97 -4.74 30.11
N LYS A 204 15.91 -4.56 29.18
CA LYS A 204 17.18 -5.31 29.14
C LYS A 204 18.15 -4.93 30.26
N ASN A 205 18.02 -3.71 30.79
CA ASN A 205 18.86 -3.19 31.86
C ASN A 205 18.24 -3.34 33.26
N LEU A 206 17.04 -3.93 33.35
CA LEU A 206 16.48 -4.31 34.65
C LEU A 206 17.29 -5.49 35.19
N PRO A 207 17.76 -5.43 36.45
CA PRO A 207 18.36 -6.60 37.09
C PRO A 207 17.34 -7.75 37.09
N ASP A 208 17.83 -8.99 37.03
CA ASP A 208 17.01 -10.19 37.03
C ASP A 208 16.22 -10.29 38.36
N LEU A 209 15.05 -9.64 38.40
CA LEU A 209 14.18 -9.55 39.58
C LEU A 209 13.77 -10.95 40.10
N PRO A 210 13.52 -11.97 39.23
CA PRO A 210 13.39 -13.36 39.65
C PRO A 210 14.65 -13.92 40.35
N GLY A 211 15.85 -13.65 39.83
CA GLY A 211 17.12 -14.08 40.43
C GLY A 211 17.38 -13.44 41.80
N LEU A 212 17.09 -12.14 41.93
CA LEU A 212 17.17 -11.39 43.19
C LEU A 212 16.19 -11.91 44.27
N MET A 213 14.97 -12.31 43.88
CA MET A 213 14.03 -12.95 44.80
C MET A 213 14.44 -14.39 45.14
N GLY A 214 15.13 -15.09 44.23
CA GLY A 214 15.75 -16.38 44.50
C GLY A 214 16.81 -16.31 45.60
N ASP A 215 17.73 -15.35 45.52
CA ASP A 215 18.79 -15.15 46.53
C ASP A 215 18.24 -14.70 47.90
N LEU A 216 17.16 -13.93 47.92
CA LEU A 216 16.45 -13.56 49.15
C LEU A 216 15.71 -14.74 49.79
N ARG A 217 15.23 -15.71 49.00
CA ARG A 217 14.45 -16.86 49.48
C ARG A 217 15.31 -18.08 49.82
N TYR A 218 16.48 -18.23 49.19
CA TYR A 218 17.37 -19.37 49.39
C TYR A 218 18.70 -19.04 50.10
N GLY A 219 18.98 -17.76 50.37
CA GLY A 219 20.13 -17.29 51.14
C GLY A 219 21.44 -17.36 50.37
N PHE A 220 22.27 -16.31 50.51
CA PHE A 220 23.62 -16.26 49.94
C PHE A 220 24.42 -17.51 50.35
N ARG A 221 24.66 -18.42 49.40
CA ARG A 221 25.61 -19.52 49.60
C ARG A 221 26.99 -18.90 49.81
N ARG A 222 27.45 -18.85 51.07
CA ARG A 222 28.86 -18.58 51.39
C ARG A 222 29.72 -19.65 50.73
N ALA A 223 30.51 -19.24 49.74
CA ALA A 223 31.62 -20.02 49.25
C ALA A 223 32.64 -20.21 50.38
N ARG A 224 33.17 -21.42 50.46
CA ARG A 224 34.22 -21.82 51.40
C ARG A 224 35.58 -21.57 50.77
#